data_AF-A0A7W1FSE3-F1
#
_entry.id   AF-A0A7W1FSE3-F1
#
_cell.length_a   1.000
_cell.length_b   1.000
_cell.length_c   1.000
_cell.angle_alpha   90.00
_cell.angle_beta   90.00
_cell.angle_gamma   90.00
#
_symmetry.space_group_name_H-M   'P 1'
#
loop_
_entity.id
_entity.type
_entity.pdbx_description
1 polymer ?
#
loop_
_entity_poly.entity_id
_entity_poly.type
_entity_poly.pdbx_seq_one_letter_code
_entity_poly.pdbx_strand_id
1 'polypeptide(L)'
;MDRRTKASLNRDKAVRLNEAWGVGAVQARYSDDGHWYASLARFPAALFDAHGYVLFATEEEYQTSPHIRVGKQISVPKPGISAIPGYVRVADSDASPSLDVDIHTVAATEGRRRLVLHLQRERNQAVVCDKEKQTASLDCQVCGFSFHCAYGSAASDYCEVHHLLPLSEVEHTTRTRMEDLAILCANCHRVVHLKNPPYTLNQVTTLLAK
;
A
#
# COMPACT_ATOMS: atom_id res chain seq x y z
N MET A 1 -3.52 24.00 9.54
CA MET A 1 -4.45 23.03 10.20
C MET A 1 -4.59 23.46 11.66
N ASP A 2 -5.81 23.62 12.18
CA ASP A 2 -6.02 24.14 13.54
C ASP A 2 -5.59 23.13 14.62
N ARG A 3 -5.06 23.64 15.75
CA ARG A 3 -4.50 22.82 16.85
C ARG A 3 -5.55 21.91 17.49
N ARG A 4 -6.81 22.35 17.53
CA ARG A 4 -7.93 21.55 18.08
C ARG A 4 -8.28 20.38 17.16
N THR A 5 -8.23 20.58 15.86
CA THR A 5 -8.48 19.52 14.86
C THR A 5 -7.40 18.44 14.92
N LYS A 6 -6.11 18.81 15.02
CA LYS A 6 -5.00 17.85 15.19
C LYS A 6 -5.16 17.03 16.48
N ALA A 7 -5.55 17.68 17.60
CA ALA A 7 -5.74 16.99 18.87
C ALA A 7 -6.91 15.98 18.86
N SER A 8 -8.02 16.30 18.17
CA SER A 8 -9.13 15.36 18.01
C SER A 8 -8.73 14.16 17.14
N LEU A 9 -8.09 14.41 15.99
CA LEU A 9 -7.62 13.35 15.09
C LEU A 9 -6.64 12.40 15.79
N ASN A 10 -5.71 12.91 16.59
CA ASN A 10 -4.77 12.09 17.34
C ASN A 10 -5.46 11.28 18.44
N ARG A 11 -6.51 11.81 19.08
CA ARG A 11 -7.30 11.06 20.05
C ARG A 11 -8.05 9.92 19.38
N ASP A 12 -8.71 10.18 18.25
CA ASP A 12 -9.48 9.17 17.53
C ASP A 12 -8.56 8.07 16.97
N LYS A 13 -7.35 8.44 16.53
CA LYS A 13 -6.31 7.50 16.11
C LYS A 13 -5.84 6.61 17.26
N ALA A 14 -5.62 7.18 18.46
CA ALA A 14 -5.21 6.41 19.63
C ALA A 14 -6.25 5.37 20.06
N VAL A 15 -7.54 5.71 20.02
CA VAL A 15 -8.64 4.77 20.33
C VAL A 15 -8.64 3.60 19.34
N ARG A 16 -8.52 3.90 18.05
CA ARG A 16 -8.48 2.86 17.00
C ARG A 16 -7.29 1.92 17.14
N LEU A 17 -6.10 2.44 17.47
CA LEU A 17 -4.91 1.61 17.67
C LEU A 17 -5.02 0.74 18.91
N ASN A 18 -5.60 1.26 19.99
CA ASN A 18 -5.85 0.50 21.21
C ASN A 18 -6.77 -0.72 20.97
N GLU A 19 -7.80 -0.56 20.15
CA GLU A 19 -8.68 -1.65 19.72
C GLU A 19 -7.97 -2.61 18.73
N ALA A 20 -7.34 -2.07 17.69
CA ALA A 20 -6.72 -2.87 16.62
C ALA A 20 -5.57 -3.74 17.12
N TRP A 21 -4.80 -3.26 18.09
CA TRP A 21 -3.67 -3.98 18.67
C TRP A 21 -4.02 -4.71 19.97
N GLY A 22 -5.29 -4.68 20.40
CA GLY A 22 -5.75 -5.40 21.59
C GLY A 22 -5.05 -4.98 22.88
N VAL A 23 -4.60 -3.72 22.98
CA VAL A 23 -3.74 -3.25 24.08
C VAL A 23 -4.51 -3.16 25.41
N GLY A 24 -5.82 -2.93 25.37
CA GLY A 24 -6.66 -2.90 26.57
C GLY A 24 -6.45 -1.70 27.48
N ALA A 25 -5.86 -0.60 26.98
CA ALA A 25 -5.67 0.61 27.78
C ALA A 25 -7.01 1.34 28.01
N VAL A 26 -7.26 1.78 29.24
CA VAL A 26 -8.39 2.65 29.61
C VAL A 26 -8.21 4.06 29.04
N GLN A 27 -6.96 4.48 28.85
CA GLN A 27 -6.62 5.73 28.19
C GLN A 27 -5.49 5.54 27.19
N ALA A 28 -5.73 5.92 25.94
CA ALA A 28 -4.77 5.86 24.86
C ALA A 28 -4.46 7.25 24.31
N ARG A 29 -3.20 7.50 23.96
CA ARG A 29 -2.77 8.75 23.33
C ARG A 29 -1.77 8.49 22.20
N TYR A 30 -1.97 9.15 21.06
CA TYR A 30 -1.10 9.02 19.88
C TYR A 30 -0.34 10.32 19.60
N SER A 31 0.93 10.20 19.24
CA SER A 31 1.77 11.29 18.72
C SER A 31 2.71 10.76 17.64
N ASP A 32 2.90 11.57 16.60
CA ASP A 32 3.86 11.35 15.51
C ASP A 32 5.23 12.00 15.79
N ASP A 33 5.27 12.99 16.68
CA ASP A 33 6.41 13.85 16.97
C ASP A 33 7.01 13.65 18.37
N GLY A 34 6.47 12.74 19.18
CA GLY A 34 6.92 12.51 20.56
C GLY A 34 6.41 13.56 21.56
N HIS A 35 5.44 14.38 21.14
CA HIS A 35 4.80 15.39 21.99
C HIS A 35 3.30 15.11 22.13
N TRP A 36 2.87 14.89 23.37
CA TRP A 36 1.45 14.72 23.69
C TRP A 36 0.93 15.94 24.44
N TYR A 37 -0.12 16.55 23.89
CA TYR A 37 -0.71 17.78 24.43
C TYR A 37 -1.51 17.59 25.74
N ALA A 38 -1.58 16.37 26.28
CA ALA A 38 -2.26 16.06 27.53
C ALA A 38 -1.62 14.86 28.24
N SER A 39 -1.59 14.89 29.57
CA SER A 39 -1.13 13.79 30.42
C SER A 39 -2.11 12.60 30.45
N LEU A 40 -1.62 11.48 30.97
CA LEU A 40 -2.42 10.29 31.30
C LEU A 40 -2.92 10.42 32.74
N ALA A 41 -4.17 10.03 32.97
CA ALA A 41 -4.85 10.13 34.28
C ALA A 41 -5.68 8.88 34.61
N ARG A 42 -5.87 7.96 33.67
CA ARG A 42 -6.61 6.70 33.87
C ARG A 42 -5.77 5.54 33.39
N PHE A 43 -5.51 4.57 34.27
CA PHE A 43 -4.64 3.43 34.02
C PHE A 43 -5.44 2.12 34.01
N PRO A 44 -5.02 1.08 33.25
CA PRO A 44 -3.83 1.02 32.39
C PRO A 44 -3.89 2.02 31.22
N ALA A 45 -2.76 2.66 30.92
CA ALA A 45 -2.68 3.78 29.97
C ALA A 45 -1.59 3.55 28.94
N ALA A 46 -1.82 3.89 27.68
CA ALA A 46 -0.87 3.62 26.61
C ALA A 46 -0.52 4.86 25.76
N LEU A 47 0.76 4.95 25.42
CA LEU A 47 1.29 5.89 24.45
C LEU A 47 1.58 5.14 23.15
N PHE A 48 1.08 5.67 22.04
CA PHE A 48 1.21 5.09 20.71
C PHE A 48 2.04 6.01 19.81
N ASP A 49 2.87 5.41 18.98
CA ASP A 49 3.52 6.03 17.83
C ASP A 49 3.13 5.31 16.53
N ALA A 50 3.79 5.63 15.42
CA ALA A 50 3.50 5.02 14.13
C ALA A 50 3.85 3.52 14.05
N HIS A 51 4.73 3.02 14.91
CA HIS A 51 5.35 1.69 14.79
C HIS A 51 5.10 0.77 16.01
N GLY A 52 4.38 1.26 17.02
CA GLY A 52 4.16 0.51 18.25
C GLY A 52 3.62 1.35 19.40
N TYR A 53 3.69 0.78 20.59
CA TYR A 53 3.13 1.38 21.79
C TYR A 53 3.92 1.02 23.05
N VAL A 54 3.74 1.82 24.09
CA VAL A 54 4.13 1.53 25.47
C VAL A 54 2.88 1.53 26.32
N LEU A 55 2.71 0.48 27.12
CA LEU A 55 1.63 0.36 28.09
C LEU A 55 2.17 0.60 29.50
N PHE A 56 1.57 1.53 30.22
CA PHE A 56 1.78 1.75 31.65
C PHE A 56 0.64 1.11 32.41
N ALA A 57 0.96 0.13 33.26
CA ALA A 57 -0.05 -0.59 34.03
C ALA A 57 -0.58 0.28 35.19
N THR A 58 0.30 1.07 35.82
CA THR A 58 -0.01 1.91 36.98
C THR A 58 0.46 3.36 36.79
N GLU A 59 -0.10 4.27 37.58
CA GLU A 59 0.33 5.66 37.60
C GLU A 59 1.77 5.84 38.10
N GLU A 60 2.19 5.01 39.06
CA GLU A 60 3.53 5.04 39.63
C GLU A 60 4.61 4.73 38.58
N GLU A 61 4.36 3.76 37.70
CA GLU A 61 5.23 3.40 36.59
C GLU A 61 5.38 4.57 35.60
N TYR A 62 4.26 5.26 35.33
CA TYR A 62 4.24 6.42 34.45
C TYR A 62 5.00 7.62 35.06
N GLN A 63 4.82 7.91 36.34
CA GLN A 63 5.49 9.06 36.98
C GLN A 63 6.99 8.82 37.22
N THR A 64 7.39 7.57 37.47
CA THR A 64 8.77 7.20 37.82
C THR A 64 9.65 6.95 36.59
N SER A 65 9.06 6.90 35.39
CA SER A 65 9.80 6.61 34.16
C SER A 65 10.80 7.74 33.81
N PRO A 66 12.13 7.45 33.75
CA PRO A 66 13.15 8.46 33.46
C PRO A 66 13.16 8.89 31.99
N HIS A 67 12.43 8.17 31.14
CA HIS A 67 12.43 8.36 29.69
C HIS A 67 11.36 9.35 29.21
N ILE A 68 10.45 9.77 30.10
CA ILE A 68 9.36 10.68 29.75
C ILE A 68 9.35 11.89 30.70
N ARG A 69 9.06 13.08 30.15
CA ARG A 69 8.85 14.29 30.96
C ARG A 69 7.36 14.52 31.10
N VAL A 70 6.84 14.28 32.30
CA VAL A 70 5.42 14.43 32.64
C VAL A 70 5.17 15.83 33.24
N GLY A 71 4.32 16.62 32.57
CA GLY A 71 3.81 17.89 33.08
C GLY A 71 2.36 18.11 32.62
N LYS A 72 1.97 19.35 32.28
CA LYS A 72 0.68 19.59 31.58
C LYS A 72 0.60 18.87 30.22
N GLN A 73 1.75 18.52 29.67
CA GLN A 73 1.97 17.81 28.41
C GLN A 73 3.04 16.75 28.64
N ILE A 74 3.05 15.72 27.81
CA ILE A 74 4.08 14.66 27.84
C ILE A 74 5.06 14.94 26.72
N SER A 75 6.35 14.92 27.03
CA SER A 75 7.41 15.06 26.04
C SER A 75 8.41 13.93 26.18
N VAL A 76 8.69 13.27 25.07
CA VAL A 76 9.68 12.19 24.99
C VAL A 76 10.80 12.63 24.04
N PRO A 77 12.05 12.73 24.51
CA PRO A 77 13.19 13.08 23.66
C PRO A 77 13.35 12.09 22.51
N LYS A 78 13.96 12.53 21.39
CA LYS A 78 14.32 11.62 20.30
C LYS A 78 15.20 10.47 20.82
N PRO A 79 14.96 9.21 20.41
CA PRO A 79 14.19 8.78 19.24
C PRO A 79 12.68 8.52 19.48
N GLY A 80 12.10 9.01 20.59
CA GLY A 80 10.67 8.85 20.92
C GLY A 80 10.41 7.65 21.84
N ILE A 81 9.16 7.17 21.88
CA ILE A 81 8.76 6.09 22.81
C ILE A 81 9.39 4.74 22.47
N SER A 82 9.93 4.59 21.26
CA SER A 82 10.67 3.40 20.83
C SER A 82 11.92 3.09 21.67
N ALA A 83 12.46 4.08 22.39
CA ALA A 83 13.58 3.91 23.32
C ALA A 83 13.16 3.59 24.76
N ILE A 84 11.86 3.55 25.06
CA ILE A 84 11.37 3.26 26.42
C ILE A 84 11.39 1.74 26.64
N PRO A 85 11.96 1.26 27.77
CA PRO A 85 11.85 -0.14 28.16
C PRO A 85 10.38 -0.57 28.24
N GLY A 86 10.02 -1.67 27.58
CA GLY A 86 8.62 -2.13 27.47
C GLY A 86 7.88 -1.64 26.22
N TYR A 87 8.56 -0.95 25.30
CA TYR A 87 8.00 -0.67 23.98
C TYR A 87 7.73 -1.95 23.19
N VAL A 88 6.48 -2.12 22.77
CA VAL A 88 6.04 -3.21 21.90
C VAL A 88 5.98 -2.67 20.48
N ARG A 89 6.92 -3.13 19.65
CA ARG A 89 6.88 -2.86 18.21
C ARG A 89 5.79 -3.75 17.61
N VAL A 90 4.76 -3.11 17.08
CA VAL A 90 3.82 -3.80 16.21
C VAL A 90 4.44 -3.70 14.83
N ALA A 91 5.17 -4.75 14.43
CA ALA A 91 5.74 -4.81 13.10
C ALA A 91 4.62 -4.48 12.11
N ASP A 92 4.87 -3.50 11.23
CA ASP A 92 4.11 -3.42 9.99
C ASP A 92 4.24 -4.81 9.38
N SER A 93 3.16 -5.58 9.41
CA SER A 93 3.08 -6.74 8.56
C SER A 93 3.04 -6.18 7.14
N ASP A 94 4.23 -5.90 6.61
CA ASP A 94 4.56 -5.81 5.19
C ASP A 94 4.34 -7.17 4.50
N ALA A 95 3.61 -8.10 5.13
CA ALA A 95 2.73 -8.99 4.42
C ALA A 95 1.64 -8.14 3.74
N SER A 96 1.95 -7.70 2.52
CA SER A 96 0.93 -7.63 1.48
C SER A 96 0.06 -8.88 1.63
N PRO A 97 -1.25 -8.78 1.92
CA PRO A 97 -2.10 -9.94 1.78
C PRO A 97 -2.29 -10.16 0.28
N SER A 98 -1.36 -10.87 -0.34
CA SER A 98 -1.69 -11.69 -1.51
C SER A 98 -2.39 -12.94 -0.98
N LEU A 99 -3.68 -12.78 -0.71
CA LEU A 99 -4.60 -13.88 -0.55
C LEU A 99 -5.80 -13.57 -1.44
N ASP A 100 -5.64 -13.93 -2.72
CA ASP A 100 -6.78 -14.42 -3.49
C ASP A 100 -7.26 -15.70 -2.79
N VAL A 101 -8.20 -15.54 -1.86
CA VAL A 101 -9.01 -16.65 -1.38
C VAL A 101 -10.38 -16.43 -1.99
N ASP A 102 -10.70 -17.26 -2.97
CA ASP A 102 -12.08 -17.49 -3.42
C ASP A 102 -12.93 -17.87 -2.22
N ILE A 103 -13.63 -16.89 -1.67
CA ILE A 103 -14.77 -17.11 -0.79
C ILE A 103 -16.01 -17.04 -1.65
N HIS A 104 -16.48 -18.21 -2.07
CA HIS A 104 -17.88 -18.40 -2.43
C HIS A 104 -18.75 -18.22 -1.18
N THR A 105 -19.07 -16.97 -0.86
CA THR A 105 -20.24 -16.64 -0.03
C THR A 105 -21.25 -15.91 -0.89
N VAL A 106 -22.47 -16.45 -0.93
CA VAL A 106 -23.58 -16.09 -1.85
C VAL A 106 -24.16 -14.69 -1.58
N ALA A 107 -23.56 -13.89 -0.70
CA ALA A 107 -23.77 -12.45 -0.62
C ALA A 107 -22.63 -11.80 0.18
N ALA A 108 -21.90 -10.87 -0.45
CA ALA A 108 -20.94 -9.99 0.21
C ALA A 108 -21.49 -8.57 0.25
N THR A 109 -21.21 -7.82 1.32
CA THR A 109 -21.57 -6.40 1.40
C THR A 109 -20.58 -5.59 0.57
N GLU A 110 -20.97 -5.22 -0.65
CA GLU A 110 -20.16 -4.44 -1.60
C GLU A 110 -20.49 -2.94 -1.52
N GLY A 111 -19.54 -2.06 -1.89
CA GLY A 111 -19.78 -0.60 -2.00
C GLY A 111 -19.29 0.29 -0.85
N ARG A 112 -18.60 -0.25 0.17
CA ARG A 112 -17.92 0.58 1.18
C ARG A 112 -16.76 1.34 0.55
N ARG A 113 -16.81 2.68 0.59
CA ARG A 113 -15.71 3.55 0.12
C ARG A 113 -14.50 3.37 1.05
N ARG A 114 -13.38 2.91 0.48
CA ARG A 114 -12.08 2.83 1.14
C ARG A 114 -11.15 3.86 0.52
N LEU A 115 -10.42 4.59 1.35
CA LEU A 115 -9.33 5.45 0.89
C LEU A 115 -8.10 4.56 0.64
N VAL A 116 -7.61 4.52 -0.59
CA VAL A 116 -6.40 3.78 -0.98
C VAL A 116 -5.41 4.81 -1.51
N LEU A 117 -4.29 4.99 -0.80
CA LEU A 117 -3.17 5.80 -1.28
C LEU A 117 -2.30 4.91 -2.17
N HIS A 118 -2.11 5.29 -3.43
CA HIS A 118 -1.24 4.59 -4.37
C HIS A 118 -0.02 5.45 -4.71
N LEU A 119 1.17 4.87 -4.60
CA LEU A 119 2.37 5.39 -5.24
C LEU A 119 2.50 4.67 -6.58
N GLN A 120 2.23 5.38 -7.67
CA GLN A 120 2.44 4.86 -9.02
C GLN A 120 3.82 5.28 -9.52
N ARG A 121 4.57 4.33 -10.10
CA ARG A 121 5.77 4.67 -10.85
C ARG A 121 5.37 5.45 -12.09
N GLU A 122 6.08 6.54 -12.35
CA GLU A 122 5.84 7.37 -13.53
C GLU A 122 6.07 6.54 -14.80
N ARG A 123 5.05 6.48 -15.66
CA ARG A 123 5.12 5.85 -16.98
C ARG A 123 5.04 6.96 -18.02
N ASN A 124 6.03 7.03 -18.90
CA ASN A 124 6.02 8.03 -19.96
C ASN A 124 5.04 7.60 -21.07
N GLN A 125 3.87 8.25 -21.12
CA GLN A 125 2.85 7.99 -22.15
C GLN A 125 3.35 8.24 -23.58
N ALA A 126 4.35 9.11 -23.77
CA ALA A 126 4.90 9.35 -25.10
C ALA A 126 5.49 8.08 -25.71
N VAL A 127 6.14 7.22 -24.90
CA VAL A 127 6.73 5.97 -25.38
C VAL A 127 5.65 4.97 -25.84
N VAL A 128 4.48 4.99 -25.17
CA VAL A 128 3.32 4.17 -25.55
C VAL A 128 2.74 4.66 -26.88
N CYS A 129 2.45 5.96 -26.99
CA CYS A 129 1.96 6.58 -28.23
C CYS A 129 2.94 6.40 -29.40
N ASP A 130 4.25 6.47 -29.14
CA ASP A 130 5.26 6.28 -30.17
C ASP A 130 5.30 4.83 -30.65
N LYS A 131 5.05 3.85 -29.77
CA LYS A 131 4.93 2.43 -30.15
C LYS A 131 3.71 2.17 -31.01
N GLU A 132 2.57 2.76 -30.66
CA GLU A 132 1.34 2.68 -31.47
C GLU A 132 1.55 3.27 -32.87
N LYS A 133 2.29 4.38 -32.98
CA LYS A 133 2.57 5.03 -34.28
C LYS A 133 3.62 4.30 -35.12
N GLN A 134 4.58 3.64 -34.49
CA GLN A 134 5.69 2.98 -35.19
C GLN A 134 5.38 1.52 -35.57
N THR A 135 4.35 0.91 -34.98
CA THR A 135 3.97 -0.46 -35.30
C THR A 135 3.08 -0.49 -36.54
N ALA A 136 3.37 -1.41 -37.47
CA ALA A 136 2.56 -1.60 -38.68
C ALA A 136 1.20 -2.25 -38.37
N SER A 137 1.07 -2.91 -37.22
CA SER A 137 -0.16 -3.52 -36.73
C SER A 137 -0.24 -3.48 -35.20
N LEU A 138 -1.46 -3.35 -34.69
CA LEU A 138 -1.82 -3.43 -33.27
C LEU A 138 -2.24 -4.85 -32.84
N ASP A 139 -2.01 -5.84 -33.70
CA ASP A 139 -2.34 -7.23 -33.40
C ASP A 139 -1.51 -7.75 -32.23
N CYS A 140 -2.16 -8.57 -31.38
CA CYS A 140 -1.51 -9.19 -30.24
C CYS A 140 -0.33 -10.07 -30.70
N GLN A 141 0.86 -9.83 -30.15
CA GLN A 141 2.07 -10.58 -30.50
C GLN A 141 2.06 -12.03 -29.99
N VAL A 142 1.13 -12.40 -29.10
CA VAL A 142 1.02 -13.75 -28.54
C VAL A 142 0.00 -14.59 -29.31
N CYS A 143 -1.23 -14.08 -29.49
CA CYS A 143 -2.33 -14.85 -30.08
C CYS A 143 -2.80 -14.33 -31.45
N GLY A 144 -2.24 -13.23 -31.95
CA GLY A 144 -2.65 -12.62 -33.23
C GLY A 144 -4.01 -11.91 -33.19
N PHE A 145 -4.65 -11.79 -32.03
CA PHE A 145 -5.95 -11.13 -31.91
C PHE A 145 -5.86 -9.65 -32.28
N SER A 146 -6.81 -9.19 -33.09
CA SER A 146 -6.93 -7.80 -33.55
C SER A 146 -8.25 -7.20 -33.10
N PHE A 147 -8.22 -6.12 -32.32
CA PHE A 147 -9.43 -5.42 -31.89
C PHE A 147 -10.14 -4.75 -33.07
N HIS A 148 -9.38 -4.22 -34.03
CA HIS A 148 -9.92 -3.69 -35.28
C HIS A 148 -10.74 -4.74 -36.04
N CYS A 149 -10.18 -5.93 -36.26
CA CYS A 149 -10.88 -6.98 -37.01
C CYS A 149 -12.09 -7.55 -36.26
N ALA A 150 -12.03 -7.62 -34.93
CA ALA A 150 -13.10 -8.20 -34.12
C ALA A 150 -14.24 -7.21 -33.81
N TYR A 151 -13.93 -5.94 -33.55
CA TYR A 151 -14.88 -4.93 -33.06
C TYR A 151 -15.04 -3.73 -34.01
N GLY A 152 -14.35 -3.72 -35.14
CA GLY A 152 -14.42 -2.66 -36.13
C GLY A 152 -13.76 -1.36 -35.68
N SER A 153 -14.18 -0.25 -36.28
CA SER A 153 -13.60 1.08 -36.05
C SER A 153 -13.71 1.58 -34.61
N ALA A 154 -14.65 1.06 -33.82
CA ALA A 154 -14.81 1.45 -32.43
C ALA A 154 -13.59 1.08 -31.55
N ALA A 155 -12.79 0.09 -31.98
CA ALA A 155 -11.60 -0.35 -31.28
C ALA A 155 -10.39 -0.48 -32.22
N SER A 156 -10.36 0.31 -33.30
CA SER A 156 -9.29 0.26 -34.31
C SER A 156 -7.91 0.55 -33.71
N ASP A 157 -7.87 1.42 -32.71
CA ASP A 157 -6.64 1.97 -32.14
C ASP A 157 -6.37 1.37 -30.74
N TYR A 158 -7.12 0.33 -30.35
CA TYR A 158 -7.03 -0.23 -29.01
C TYR A 158 -6.02 -1.38 -28.94
N CYS A 159 -5.02 -1.23 -28.07
CA CYS A 159 -4.10 -2.30 -27.69
C CYS A 159 -3.60 -2.10 -26.25
N GLU A 160 -3.02 -3.14 -25.64
CA GLU A 160 -2.35 -3.03 -24.35
C GLU A 160 -0.84 -3.21 -24.52
N VAL A 161 -0.07 -2.20 -24.08
CA VAL A 161 1.39 -2.24 -24.14
C VAL A 161 1.96 -2.80 -22.83
N HIS A 162 2.64 -3.94 -22.95
CA HIS A 162 3.27 -4.65 -21.85
C HIS A 162 4.78 -4.41 -21.82
N HIS A 163 5.35 -4.16 -20.64
CA HIS A 163 6.80 -4.02 -20.46
C HIS A 163 7.41 -5.40 -20.20
N LEU A 164 8.32 -5.85 -21.09
CA LEU A 164 8.99 -7.15 -20.97
C LEU A 164 9.97 -7.20 -19.79
N LEU A 165 10.53 -6.04 -19.42
CA LEU A 165 11.32 -5.87 -18.21
C LEU A 165 10.41 -5.29 -17.11
N PRO A 166 10.13 -6.04 -16.03
CA PRO A 166 9.29 -5.55 -14.95
C PRO A 166 9.94 -4.32 -14.33
N LEU A 167 9.34 -3.14 -14.51
CA LEU A 167 9.86 -1.91 -13.93
C LEU A 167 10.03 -2.04 -12.42
N SER A 168 9.22 -2.88 -11.74
CA SER A 168 9.31 -3.17 -10.30
C SER A 168 10.68 -3.67 -9.83
N GLU A 169 11.40 -4.41 -10.68
CA GLU A 169 12.72 -5.00 -10.37
C GLU A 169 13.87 -4.01 -10.60
N VAL A 170 13.56 -2.84 -11.16
CA VAL A 170 14.57 -1.83 -11.47
C VAL A 170 14.63 -0.81 -10.34
N GLU A 171 15.76 -0.77 -9.62
CA GLU A 171 16.02 0.12 -8.47
C GLU A 171 16.24 1.59 -8.88
N HIS A 172 16.50 1.86 -10.15
CA HIS A 172 16.82 3.19 -10.68
C HIS A 172 15.99 3.55 -11.92
N THR A 173 15.95 4.84 -12.26
CA THR A 173 15.32 5.32 -13.50
C THR A 173 15.99 4.67 -14.70
N THR A 174 15.23 3.93 -15.51
CA THR A 174 15.76 3.22 -16.68
C THR A 174 15.06 3.68 -17.96
N ARG A 175 15.85 3.80 -19.04
CA ARG A 175 15.33 4.09 -20.37
C ARG A 175 14.64 2.85 -20.91
N THR A 176 13.34 2.95 -21.16
CA THR A 176 12.58 1.92 -21.88
C THR A 176 12.79 2.11 -23.38
N ARG A 177 13.25 1.07 -24.09
CA ARG A 177 13.35 1.08 -25.54
C ARG A 177 12.13 0.41 -26.15
N MET A 178 11.90 0.65 -27.43
CA MET A 178 10.74 0.11 -28.15
C MET A 178 10.74 -1.42 -28.22
N GLU A 179 11.92 -2.04 -28.17
CA GLU A 179 12.12 -3.50 -28.13
C GLU A 179 11.77 -4.11 -26.76
N ASP A 180 11.77 -3.31 -25.70
CA ASP A 180 11.43 -3.75 -24.34
C ASP A 180 9.90 -3.73 -24.10
N LEU A 181 9.12 -3.42 -25.14
CA LEU A 181 7.66 -3.30 -25.12
C LEU A 181 7.00 -4.28 -26.10
N ALA A 182 5.97 -4.95 -25.62
CA ALA A 182 5.14 -5.88 -26.38
C ALA A 182 3.71 -5.38 -26.52
N ILE A 183 3.09 -5.65 -27.66
CA ILE A 183 1.67 -5.35 -27.92
C ILE A 183 0.87 -6.61 -27.64
N LEU A 184 -0.05 -6.55 -26.68
CA LEU A 184 -0.88 -7.65 -26.26
C LEU A 184 -2.36 -7.27 -26.29
N CYS A 185 -3.22 -8.26 -26.43
CA CYS A 185 -4.64 -8.07 -26.15
C CYS A 185 -4.92 -8.15 -24.64
N ALA A 186 -6.06 -7.62 -24.21
CA ALA A 186 -6.48 -7.61 -22.80
C ALA A 186 -6.41 -9.00 -22.12
N ASN A 187 -6.76 -10.05 -22.86
CA ASN A 187 -6.71 -11.43 -22.34
C ASN A 187 -5.26 -11.91 -22.14
N CYS A 188 -4.40 -11.79 -23.16
CA CYS A 188 -3.01 -12.22 -23.05
C CYS A 188 -2.24 -11.39 -22.03
N HIS A 189 -2.49 -10.08 -21.97
CA HIS A 189 -1.88 -9.21 -20.98
C HIS A 189 -2.29 -9.60 -19.56
N ARG A 190 -3.56 -9.95 -19.33
CA ARG A 190 -4.01 -10.50 -18.05
C ARG A 190 -3.31 -11.81 -17.72
N VAL A 191 -3.20 -12.74 -18.67
CA VAL A 191 -2.54 -14.03 -18.47
C VAL A 191 -1.06 -13.87 -18.10
N VAL A 192 -0.35 -12.96 -18.76
CA VAL A 192 1.06 -12.64 -18.44
C VAL A 192 1.22 -12.27 -16.96
N HIS A 193 0.26 -11.54 -16.40
CA HIS A 193 0.29 -11.07 -15.02
C HIS A 193 -0.34 -12.02 -13.98
N LEU A 194 -0.76 -13.23 -14.34
CA LEU A 194 -1.25 -14.24 -13.37
C LEU A 194 -0.16 -14.72 -12.40
N LYS A 195 1.11 -14.41 -12.68
CA LYS A 195 2.26 -14.72 -11.82
C LYS A 195 3.12 -13.47 -11.62
N ASN A 196 3.82 -13.42 -10.49
CA ASN A 196 4.92 -12.49 -10.24
C ASN A 196 6.21 -13.28 -9.93
N PRO A 197 7.31 -13.14 -10.70
CA PRO A 197 7.46 -12.30 -11.89
C PRO A 197 6.53 -12.74 -13.05
N PRO A 198 6.14 -11.81 -13.96
CA PRO A 198 5.24 -12.09 -15.08
C PRO A 198 5.75 -13.21 -15.98
N TYR A 199 4.83 -13.93 -16.65
CA TYR A 199 5.21 -14.90 -17.67
C TYR A 199 5.89 -14.23 -18.86
N THR A 200 6.85 -14.90 -19.47
CA THR A 200 7.40 -14.46 -20.76
C THR A 200 6.38 -14.70 -21.86
N LEU A 201 6.46 -13.94 -22.96
CA LEU A 201 5.54 -14.10 -24.10
C LEU A 201 5.53 -15.55 -24.62
N ASN A 202 6.71 -16.17 -24.73
CA ASN A 202 6.84 -17.56 -25.18
C ASN A 202 6.14 -18.57 -24.26
N GLN A 203 6.16 -18.33 -22.94
CA GLN A 203 5.43 -19.16 -21.98
C GLN A 203 3.93 -19.06 -22.24
N VAL A 204 3.40 -17.84 -22.40
CA VAL A 204 1.97 -17.63 -22.67
C VAL A 204 1.57 -18.23 -24.02
N THR A 205 2.39 -18.11 -25.05
CA THR A 205 2.16 -18.75 -26.35
C THR A 205 2.03 -20.27 -26.23
N THR A 206 2.80 -20.90 -25.34
CA THR A 206 2.73 -22.35 -25.10
C THR A 206 1.45 -22.78 -24.36
N LEU A 207 0.83 -21.86 -23.61
CA LEU A 207 -0.43 -22.11 -22.89
C LEU A 207 -1.67 -21.99 -23.78
N LEU A 208 -1.54 -21.43 -24.99
CA LEU A 208 -2.67 -21.34 -25.92
C LEU A 208 -3.09 -22.73 -26.37
N ALA A 209 -4.37 -23.06 -26.16
CA ALA A 209 -4.99 -24.21 -26.78
C ALA A 209 -5.05 -23.98 -28.30
N LYS A 210 -4.45 -24.90 -29.07
CA LYS A 210 -4.49 -24.89 -30.54
C LYS A 210 -5.75 -25.57 -31.05
#